data_AF-L9MYH7-F1
#
_entry.id   AF-L9MYH7-F1
#
_cell.length_a   1.000
_cell.length_b   1.000
_cell.length_c   1.000
_cell.angle_alpha   90.00
_cell.angle_beta   90.00
_cell.angle_gamma   90.00
#
_symmetry.space_group_name_H-M   'P 1'
#
loop_
_entity.id
_entity.type
_entity.pdbx_description
1 polymer ?
#
loop_
_entity_poly.entity_id
_entity_poly.type
_entity_poly.pdbx_seq_one_letter_code
_entity_poly.pdbx_strand_id
1 'polypeptide(L)'
;MKFTKIITIIAIFFGLLSNINAEKYQTCESKKLEIENKLKLAIQHNNTYEINGLKKALKENNRYCNNTTLKQDRDKKIQEKQHKLQKLKVELEKEKKLGNIDKINKKERKILEIENELKKLN
;
A
#
# COMPACT_ATOMS: atom_id res chain seq x y z
N MET A 1 -17.41 59.39 -18.50
CA MET A 1 -17.65 58.74 -19.81
C MET A 1 -16.75 57.51 -19.90
N LYS A 2 -17.38 56.34 -20.17
CA LYS A 2 -16.91 55.11 -20.88
C LYS A 2 -15.39 54.90 -20.95
N PHE A 3 -14.82 53.74 -20.61
CA PHE A 3 -14.91 52.52 -21.42
C PHE A 3 -14.47 51.26 -20.65
N THR A 4 -15.32 50.26 -20.76
CA THR A 4 -15.06 48.81 -20.70
C THR A 4 -13.77 48.35 -21.40
N LYS A 5 -12.99 47.51 -20.72
CA LYS A 5 -12.13 46.42 -21.26
C LYS A 5 -12.10 45.31 -20.20
N ILE A 6 -13.00 44.33 -20.23
CA ILE A 6 -12.86 43.00 -20.85
C ILE A 6 -11.42 42.44 -20.89
N ILE A 7 -11.29 41.19 -20.41
CA ILE A 7 -10.23 40.17 -20.64
C ILE A 7 -8.98 40.40 -19.76
N THR A 8 -8.62 39.55 -18.79
CA THR A 8 -8.18 38.15 -18.98
C THR A 8 -8.35 37.28 -17.71
N ILE A 9 -8.85 36.07 -17.94
CA ILE A 9 -8.91 34.92 -17.03
C ILE A 9 -7.49 34.40 -16.78
N ILE A 10 -6.99 34.44 -15.54
CA ILE A 10 -5.94 33.52 -15.05
C ILE A 10 -6.13 33.34 -13.52
N ALA A 11 -7.17 32.62 -13.12
CA ALA A 11 -7.17 32.00 -11.80
C ALA A 11 -6.48 30.65 -11.96
N ILE A 12 -5.20 30.63 -11.57
CA ILE A 12 -4.34 29.46 -11.52
C ILE A 12 -5.04 28.41 -10.65
N PHE A 13 -5.75 27.48 -11.28
CA PHE A 13 -6.23 26.30 -10.60
C PHE A 13 -4.99 25.43 -10.36
N PHE A 14 -4.45 25.58 -9.16
CA PHE A 14 -3.39 24.75 -8.61
C PHE A 14 -3.89 23.30 -8.65
N GLY A 15 -3.53 22.59 -9.73
CA GLY A 15 -3.72 21.16 -9.82
C GLY A 15 -2.84 20.52 -8.74
N LEU A 16 -3.44 20.26 -7.59
CA LEU A 16 -2.92 19.31 -6.62
C LEU A 16 -2.79 17.98 -7.37
N LEU A 17 -1.59 17.67 -7.83
CA LEU A 17 -1.22 16.30 -8.16
C LEU A 17 -1.21 15.55 -6.83
N SER A 18 -2.37 14.98 -6.50
CA SER A 18 -2.48 13.92 -5.51
C SER A 18 -1.52 12.82 -5.95
N ASN A 19 -0.37 12.69 -5.28
CA ASN A 19 0.42 11.47 -5.34
C ASN A 19 -0.43 10.38 -4.69
N ILE A 20 -1.25 9.71 -5.50
CA ILE A 20 -1.89 8.47 -5.11
C ILE A 20 -0.77 7.45 -5.08
N ASN A 21 -0.04 7.38 -3.96
CA ASN A 21 0.71 6.19 -3.61
C ASN A 21 -0.32 5.12 -3.27
N ALA A 22 -0.91 4.53 -4.31
CA ALA A 22 -1.47 3.20 -4.19
C ALA A 22 -0.31 2.34 -3.68
N GLU A 23 -0.40 1.84 -2.45
CA GLU A 23 0.36 0.67 -2.02
C GLU A 23 -0.09 -0.50 -2.91
N LYS A 24 0.35 -0.47 -4.16
CA LYS A 24 0.23 -1.57 -5.09
C LYS A 24 1.10 -2.63 -4.46
N TYR A 25 0.53 -3.77 -4.11
CA TYR A 25 1.28 -4.96 -3.73
C TYR A 25 2.42 -5.14 -4.74
N GLN A 26 3.63 -4.71 -4.38
CA GLN A 26 4.73 -4.62 -5.32
C GLN A 26 5.26 -6.04 -5.49
N THR A 27 4.73 -6.77 -6.46
CA THR A 27 5.35 -8.01 -6.93
C THR A 27 6.77 -7.68 -7.41
N CYS A 28 7.68 -8.65 -7.37
CA CYS A 28 9.05 -8.45 -7.85
C CYS A 28 9.10 -7.96 -9.29
N GLU A 29 8.12 -8.37 -10.11
CA GLU A 29 7.96 -7.95 -11.49
C GLU A 29 7.48 -6.50 -11.60
N SER A 30 6.52 -6.06 -10.78
CA SER A 30 6.10 -4.66 -10.77
C SER A 30 7.23 -3.72 -10.32
N LYS A 31 8.03 -4.15 -9.33
CA LYS A 31 9.20 -3.40 -8.86
C LYS A 31 10.30 -3.36 -9.93
N LYS A 32 10.51 -4.47 -10.63
CA LYS A 32 11.42 -4.54 -11.78
C LYS A 32 11.00 -3.54 -12.87
N LEU A 33 9.73 -3.59 -13.27
CA LEU A 33 9.17 -2.73 -14.31
C LEU A 33 9.29 -1.24 -13.95
N GLU A 34 9.07 -0.88 -12.68
CA GLU A 34 9.27 0.49 -12.21
C GLU A 34 10.74 0.94 -12.34
N ILE A 35 11.70 0.09 -11.95
CA ILE A 35 13.13 0.37 -12.08
C ILE A 35 13.52 0.53 -13.56
N GLU A 36 13.02 -0.33 -14.44
CA GLU A 36 13.27 -0.25 -15.89
C GLU A 36 12.70 1.02 -16.52
N ASN A 37 11.49 1.43 -16.12
CA ASN A 37 10.89 2.69 -16.59
C ASN A 37 11.70 3.90 -16.16
N LYS A 38 12.14 3.95 -14.90
CA LYS A 38 13.04 5.02 -14.42
C LYS A 38 14.37 5.02 -15.17
N LEU A 39 14.91 3.84 -15.46
CA LEU A 39 16.18 3.72 -16.19
C LEU A 39 16.06 4.27 -17.62
N LYS A 40 14.94 4.01 -18.30
CA LYS A 40 14.65 4.57 -19.63
C LYS A 40 14.64 6.09 -19.60
N LEU A 41 13.98 6.70 -18.61
CA LEU A 41 13.95 8.15 -18.43
C LEU A 41 15.35 8.71 -18.13
N ALA A 42 16.09 8.08 -17.21
CA ALA A 42 17.43 8.52 -16.84
C ALA A 42 18.42 8.50 -18.03
N ILE A 43 18.27 7.52 -18.94
CA ILE A 43 19.03 7.45 -20.20
C ILE A 43 18.68 8.64 -21.12
N GLN A 44 17.40 8.98 -21.27
CA GLN A 44 16.97 10.12 -22.09
C GLN A 44 17.54 11.45 -21.58
N HIS A 45 17.68 11.59 -20.26
CA HIS A 45 18.24 12.78 -19.62
C HIS A 45 19.76 12.74 -19.42
N ASN A 46 20.44 11.69 -19.91
CA ASN A 46 21.88 11.48 -19.80
C ASN A 46 22.43 11.58 -18.35
N ASN A 47 21.60 11.25 -17.36
CA ASN A 47 21.96 11.31 -15.94
C ASN A 47 22.76 10.06 -15.54
N THR A 48 24.07 10.07 -15.78
CA THR A 48 24.94 8.90 -15.56
C THR A 48 24.92 8.37 -14.13
N TYR A 49 24.77 9.25 -13.13
CA TYR A 49 24.68 8.84 -11.73
C TYR A 49 23.41 8.03 -11.46
N GLU A 50 22.26 8.52 -11.92
CA GLU A 50 20.98 7.86 -11.77
C GLU A 50 20.91 6.55 -12.57
N ILE A 51 21.45 6.53 -13.79
CA ILE A 51 21.58 5.32 -14.61
C ILE A 51 22.33 4.21 -13.85
N ASN A 52 23.47 4.55 -13.22
CA ASN A 52 24.28 3.59 -12.47
C ASN A 52 23.55 3.08 -11.22
N GLY A 53 22.87 3.97 -10.50
CA GLY A 53 22.04 3.61 -9.34
C GLY A 53 20.89 2.67 -9.72
N LEU A 54 20.17 2.97 -10.80
CA LEU A 54 19.04 2.16 -11.28
C LEU A 54 19.50 0.80 -11.83
N LYS A 55 20.64 0.73 -12.52
CA LYS A 55 21.26 -0.55 -12.92
C LYS A 55 21.62 -1.42 -11.72
N LYS A 56 22.16 -0.82 -10.66
CA LYS A 56 22.43 -1.54 -9.40
C LYS A 56 21.14 -2.06 -8.76
N ALA A 57 20.12 -1.20 -8.65
CA ALA A 57 18.82 -1.58 -8.11
C ALA A 57 18.16 -2.71 -8.91
N LEU A 58 18.28 -2.70 -10.25
CA LEU A 58 17.78 -3.76 -11.12
C LEU A 58 18.49 -5.09 -10.87
N LYS A 59 19.82 -5.06 -10.72
CA LYS A 59 20.64 -6.24 -10.41
C LYS A 59 20.28 -6.82 -9.04
N GLU A 60 20.10 -5.98 -8.03
CA GLU A 60 19.70 -6.40 -6.69
C GLU A 60 18.27 -6.94 -6.67
N ASN A 61 17.34 -6.31 -7.39
CA ASN A 61 15.97 -6.82 -7.53
C ASN A 61 15.95 -8.20 -8.21
N ASN A 62 16.72 -8.39 -9.28
CA ASN A 62 16.83 -9.71 -9.94
C ASN A 62 17.50 -10.76 -9.05
N ARG A 63 18.41 -10.36 -8.15
CA ARG A 63 19.15 -11.28 -7.28
C ARG A 63 18.37 -11.66 -6.02
N TYR A 64 17.64 -10.72 -5.43
CA TYR A 64 17.06 -10.87 -4.09
C TYR A 64 15.55 -10.82 -4.06
N CYS A 65 14.89 -10.30 -5.10
CA CYS A 65 13.44 -10.29 -5.10
C CYS A 65 12.91 -11.68 -5.41
N ASN A 66 12.46 -12.36 -4.37
CA ASN A 66 11.83 -13.65 -4.45
C ASN A 66 10.32 -13.51 -4.24
N ASN A 67 9.53 -13.69 -5.29
CA ASN A 67 8.07 -13.72 -5.21
C ASN A 67 7.57 -14.80 -4.22
N THR A 68 8.34 -15.88 -4.05
CA THR A 68 8.06 -16.93 -3.06
C THR A 68 8.13 -16.39 -1.64
N THR A 69 9.11 -15.53 -1.32
CA THR A 69 9.23 -14.90 0.00
C THR A 69 8.08 -13.91 0.26
N LEU A 70 7.72 -13.08 -0.72
CA LEU A 70 6.57 -12.17 -0.59
C LEU A 70 5.24 -12.91 -0.41
N LYS A 71 5.07 -14.04 -1.12
CA LYS A 71 3.92 -14.92 -0.92
C LYS A 71 3.95 -15.58 0.46
N GLN A 72 5.09 -16.13 0.89
CA GLN A 72 5.26 -16.74 2.21
C GLN A 72 4.99 -15.74 3.34
N ASP A 73 5.46 -14.51 3.24
CA ASP A 73 5.22 -13.47 4.24
C ASP A 73 3.74 -13.10 4.33
N ARG A 74 3.05 -13.02 3.18
CA ARG A 74 1.61 -12.80 3.13
C ARG A 74 0.84 -14.00 3.71
N ASP A 75 1.18 -15.21 3.31
CA ASP A 75 0.55 -16.44 3.80
C ASP A 75 0.73 -16.56 5.32
N LYS A 76 1.92 -16.23 5.83
CA LYS A 76 2.20 -16.15 7.27
C LYS A 76 1.32 -15.09 7.96
N LYS A 77 1.21 -13.88 7.40
CA LYS A 77 0.33 -12.83 7.94
C LYS A 77 -1.14 -13.25 7.95
N ILE A 78 -1.60 -13.96 6.92
CA ILE A 78 -2.95 -14.53 6.85
C ILE A 78 -3.14 -15.55 7.96
N GLN A 79 -2.22 -16.50 8.13
CA GLN A 79 -2.27 -17.52 9.19
C GLN A 79 -2.29 -16.88 10.59
N GLU A 80 -1.41 -15.91 10.86
CA GLU A 80 -1.36 -15.19 12.14
C GLU A 80 -2.67 -14.48 12.45
N LYS A 81 -3.27 -13.79 11.47
CA LYS A 81 -4.55 -13.11 11.62
C LYS A 81 -5.71 -14.07 11.78
N GLN A 82 -5.74 -15.19 11.06
CA GLN A 82 -6.74 -16.25 11.23
C GLN A 82 -6.68 -16.87 12.64
N HIS A 83 -5.47 -17.16 13.14
CA HIS A 83 -5.29 -17.65 14.51
C HIS A 83 -5.77 -16.63 15.55
N LYS A 84 -5.42 -15.35 15.38
CA LYS A 84 -5.90 -14.26 16.26
C LYS A 84 -7.43 -14.13 16.22
N LEU A 85 -8.05 -14.27 15.05
CA LEU A 85 -9.50 -14.23 14.87
C LEU A 85 -10.18 -15.37 15.64
N GLN A 86 -9.67 -16.60 15.52
CA GLN A 86 -10.17 -17.75 16.28
C GLN A 86 -10.08 -17.51 17.79
N LYS A 87 -8.94 -17.03 18.28
CA LYS A 87 -8.75 -16.71 19.70
C LYS A 87 -9.75 -15.65 20.18
N LEU A 88 -9.96 -14.57 19.42
CA LEU A 88 -10.93 -13.54 19.77
C LEU A 88 -12.37 -14.05 19.78
N LYS A 89 -12.74 -14.96 18.88
CA LYS A 89 -14.08 -15.58 18.87
C LYS A 89 -14.31 -16.42 20.13
N VAL A 90 -13.33 -17.23 20.53
CA VAL A 90 -13.42 -18.00 21.79
C VAL A 90 -13.52 -17.07 23.00
N GLU A 91 -12.69 -16.02 23.05
CA GLU A 91 -12.74 -15.05 24.13
C GLU A 91 -14.07 -14.25 24.14
N LEU A 92 -14.65 -13.95 22.97
CA LEU A 92 -15.94 -13.28 22.87
C LEU A 92 -17.05 -14.11 23.49
N GLU A 93 -17.11 -15.41 23.17
CA GLU A 93 -18.09 -16.32 23.76
C GLU A 93 -17.93 -16.44 25.28
N LYS A 94 -16.68 -16.41 25.78
CA LYS A 94 -16.43 -16.36 27.22
C LYS A 94 -16.98 -15.07 27.85
N GLU A 95 -16.71 -13.91 27.26
CA GLU A 95 -17.20 -12.63 27.80
C GLU A 95 -18.72 -12.49 27.72
N LYS A 96 -19.36 -13.07 26.69
CA LYS A 96 -20.83 -13.17 26.58
C LYS A 96 -21.44 -13.94 27.75
N LYS A 97 -20.85 -15.08 28.12
CA LYS A 97 -21.29 -15.86 29.30
C LYS A 97 -21.10 -15.10 30.61
N LEU A 98 -20.07 -14.27 30.70
CA LEU A 98 -19.80 -13.43 31.88
C LEU A 98 -20.62 -12.14 31.90
N GLY A 99 -21.33 -11.77 30.83
CA GLY A 99 -22.11 -10.54 30.75
C GLY A 99 -21.27 -9.25 30.70
N ASN A 100 -19.98 -9.34 30.36
CA ASN A 100 -19.06 -8.19 30.35
C ASN A 100 -19.23 -7.35 29.07
N ILE A 101 -20.28 -6.52 29.01
CA ILE A 101 -20.68 -5.74 27.82
C ILE A 101 -19.50 -4.95 27.19
N ASP A 102 -18.69 -4.27 28.00
CA ASP A 102 -17.54 -3.50 27.49
C ASP A 102 -16.50 -4.37 26.78
N LYS A 103 -16.23 -5.56 27.33
CA LYS A 103 -15.28 -6.51 26.75
C LYS A 103 -15.85 -7.18 25.50
N ILE A 104 -17.16 -7.45 25.48
CA ILE A 104 -17.88 -7.95 24.30
C ILE A 104 -17.73 -6.94 23.15
N ASN A 105 -18.13 -5.68 23.36
CA ASN A 105 -18.03 -4.62 22.35
C ASN A 105 -16.58 -4.43 21.85
N LYS A 106 -15.60 -4.49 22.75
CA LYS A 106 -14.18 -4.38 22.40
C LYS A 106 -13.71 -5.54 21.52
N LYS A 107 -14.17 -6.77 21.78
CA LYS A 107 -13.79 -7.96 20.99
C LYS A 107 -14.48 -7.98 19.63
N GLU A 108 -15.74 -7.60 19.54
CA GLU A 108 -16.46 -7.50 18.27
C GLU A 108 -15.81 -6.48 17.32
N ARG A 109 -15.43 -5.29 17.82
CA ARG A 109 -14.68 -4.32 17.01
C ARG A 109 -13.35 -4.88 16.49
N LYS A 110 -12.59 -5.58 17.35
CA LYS A 110 -11.30 -6.19 16.96
C LYS A 110 -11.47 -7.31 15.95
N ILE A 111 -12.56 -8.08 16.05
CA ILE A 111 -12.91 -9.12 15.06
C ILE A 111 -13.15 -8.46 13.70
N LEU A 112 -13.98 -7.43 13.65
CA LEU A 112 -14.27 -6.70 12.41
C LEU A 112 -13.01 -6.08 11.78
N GLU A 113 -12.13 -5.50 12.61
CA GLU A 113 -10.84 -4.98 12.17
C GLU A 113 -9.98 -6.06 11.50
N ILE A 114 -9.82 -7.21 12.16
CA ILE A 114 -9.03 -8.33 11.63
C ILE A 114 -9.65 -8.91 10.36
N GLU A 115 -10.98 -9.01 10.28
CA GLU A 115 -11.68 -9.45 9.07
C GLU A 115 -11.44 -8.50 7.90
N ASN A 116 -11.44 -7.19 8.14
CA ASN A 116 -11.10 -6.19 7.12
C ASN A 116 -9.63 -6.27 6.71
N GLU A 117 -8.71 -6.48 7.65
CA GLU A 117 -7.29 -6.69 7.34
C GLU A 117 -7.07 -7.98 6.52
N LEU A 118 -7.77 -9.07 6.85
CA LEU A 118 -7.72 -10.32 6.08
C LEU A 118 -8.25 -10.13 4.66
N LYS A 119 -9.34 -9.37 4.47
CA LYS A 119 -9.86 -9.02 3.13
C LYS A 119 -8.85 -8.24 2.29
N LYS A 120 -8.03 -7.39 2.91
CA LYS A 120 -6.98 -6.66 2.18
C LYS A 120 -5.85 -7.57 1.73
N LEU A 121 -5.53 -8.60 2.52
CA LEU A 121 -4.40 -9.51 2.27
C LEU A 121 -4.70 -10.64 1.28
N ASN A 122 -5.98 -10.90 1.02
CA ASN A 122 -6.45 -11.90 0.05
C ASN A 122 -6.55 -11.33 -1.36
#